data_AF-A0A8J7L1G3-F1
#
_entry.id   AF-A0A8J7L1G3-F1
#
_cell.length_a   1.000
_cell.length_b   1.000
_cell.length_c   1.000
_cell.angle_alpha   90.00
_cell.angle_beta   90.00
_cell.angle_gamma   90.00
#
_symmetry.space_group_name_H-M   'P 1'
#
loop_
_entity.id
_entity.type
_entity.pdbx_description
1 polymer ?
#
loop_
_entity_poly.entity_id
_entity_poly.type
_entity_poly.pdbx_seq_one_letter_code
_entity_poly.pdbx_strand_id
1 'polypeptide(L)' 'MDENQQPIAVQIPIADFEKIEEILENYGLVQLMKESENEERLSKHEAWKYYQYLKNKNMES' A
#
# COMPACT_ATOMS: atom_id res chain seq x y z
N MET A 1 7.61 6.27 -29.34
CA MET A 1 7.31 7.71 -29.50
C MET A 1 5.92 7.83 -30.08
N ASP A 2 5.13 8.83 -29.71
CA ASP A 2 3.89 9.16 -30.43
C ASP A 2 4.18 9.88 -31.76
N GLU A 3 3.11 10.27 -32.44
CA GLU A 3 3.11 11.10 -33.64
C GLU A 3 3.76 12.48 -33.48
N ASN A 4 3.93 12.95 -32.24
CA ASN A 4 4.58 14.22 -31.88
C ASN A 4 6.01 14.02 -31.32
N GLN A 5 6.61 12.84 -31.54
CA GLN A 5 7.94 12.46 -31.06
C GLN A 5 8.09 12.47 -29.52
N GLN A 6 6.99 12.37 -28.79
CA GLN A 6 7.02 12.26 -27.33
C GLN A 6 7.21 10.81 -26.88
N PRO A 7 8.03 10.55 -25.86
CA PRO A 7 8.13 9.21 -25.28
C PRO A 7 6.80 8.81 -24.64
N ILE A 8 6.13 7.81 -25.24
CA ILE A 8 4.85 7.25 -24.77
C ILE A 8 4.99 6.10 -23.79
N ALA A 9 6.17 5.49 -23.72
CA ALA A 9 6.47 4.36 -22.85
C ALA A 9 7.98 4.22 -22.66
N VAL A 10 8.37 3.58 -21.56
CA VAL A 10 9.76 3.20 -21.27
C VAL A 10 9.81 1.69 -21.18
N GLN A 11 10.79 1.08 -21.85
CA GLN A 11 11.09 -0.34 -21.69
C GLN A 11 12.25 -0.48 -20.71
N ILE A 12 12.03 -1.24 -19.64
CA ILE A 12 13.06 -1.56 -18.64
C ILE A 12 13.13 -3.08 -18.45
N PRO A 13 14.29 -3.62 -18.02
CA PRO A 13 14.39 -4.99 -17.57
C PRO A 13 13.39 -5.28 -16.44
N ILE A 14 12.81 -6.47 -16.43
CA ILE A 14 11.80 -6.84 -15.42
C ILE A 14 12.35 -6.73 -13.98
N ALA A 15 13.62 -7.10 -13.77
CA ALA A 15 14.26 -7.00 -12.46
C ALA A 15 14.40 -5.55 -11.98
N ASP A 16 14.56 -4.58 -12.90
CA ASP A 16 14.64 -3.17 -12.54
C ASP A 16 13.24 -2.63 -12.20
N PHE A 17 12.20 -3.06 -12.93
CA PHE A 17 10.81 -2.74 -12.60
C PHE A 17 10.44 -3.25 -11.20
N GLU A 18 10.70 -4.51 -10.91
CA GLU A 18 10.41 -5.12 -9.61
C GLU A 18 11.11 -4.38 -8.47
N LYS A 19 12.37 -3.96 -8.69
CA LYS A 19 13.12 -3.19 -7.69
C LYS A 19 12.55 -1.79 -7.48
N ILE A 20 12.03 -1.15 -8.53
CA ILE A 20 11.34 0.14 -8.40
C ILE A 20 10.06 -0.04 -7.58
N GLU A 21 9.25 -1.04 -7.90
CA GLU A 21 8.02 -1.36 -7.15
C GLU A 21 8.34 -1.62 -5.67
N GLU A 22 9.32 -2.48 -5.37
CA GLU A 22 9.72 -2.78 -3.99
C GLU A 22 10.08 -1.51 -3.20
N ILE A 23 10.85 -0.59 -3.81
CA ILE A 23 11.23 0.67 -3.16
C ILE A 23 10.00 1.54 -2.90
N LEU A 24 9.11 1.67 -3.88
CA LEU A 24 7.91 2.50 -3.76
C LEU A 24 6.92 1.94 -2.73
N GLU A 25 6.69 0.63 -2.74
CA GLU A 25 5.84 -0.06 -1.76
C GLU A 25 6.40 0.03 -0.35
N ASN A 26 7.70 -0.22 -0.17
CA ASN A 26 8.35 -0.10 1.14
C ASN A 26 8.26 1.33 1.68
N TYR A 27 8.50 2.33 0.83
CA TYR A 27 8.35 3.73 1.24
C TYR A 27 6.91 4.05 1.62
N GLY A 28 5.94 3.67 0.78
CA GLY A 28 4.51 3.88 1.04
C GLY A 28 4.05 3.24 2.35
N LEU A 29 4.44 1.98 2.59
CA LEU A 29 4.14 1.27 3.82
C LEU A 29 4.69 1.99 5.05
N VAL A 30 5.94 2.48 4.99
CA VAL A 30 6.54 3.25 6.09
C VAL A 30 5.77 4.54 6.36
N GLN A 31 5.28 5.23 5.33
CA GLN A 31 4.47 6.44 5.54
C GLN A 31 3.13 6.12 6.22
N LEU A 32 2.43 5.06 5.80
CA LEU A 32 1.19 4.60 6.44
C LEU A 32 1.42 4.22 7.92
N MET A 33 2.56 3.59 8.22
CA MET A 33 2.94 3.29 9.61
C MET A 33 3.22 4.55 10.44
N LYS A 34 3.79 5.60 9.84
CA LYS A 34 4.03 6.88 10.52
C LYS A 34 2.73 7.64 10.80
N GLU A 35 1.78 7.60 9.86
CA GLU A 35 0.46 8.22 10.04
C GLU A 35 -0.27 7.64 11.27
N SER A 36 -0.07 6.35 11.53
CA SER A 36 -0.65 5.62 12.68
C SER A 36 0.25 5.58 13.92
N GLU A 37 1.40 6.27 13.94
CA GLU A 37 2.39 6.15 15.02
C GLU A 37 1.84 6.58 16.39
N ASN A 38 0.97 7.59 16.39
CA ASN A 38 0.34 8.15 17.58
C ASN A 38 -1.03 7.52 17.89
N GLU A 39 -1.49 6.55 17.08
CA GLU A 39 -2.73 5.83 17.33
C GLU A 39 -2.57 4.80 18.46
N GLU A 40 -3.70 4.42 19.05
CA GLU A 40 -3.71 3.43 20.12
C GLU A 40 -3.22 2.06 19.62
N ARG A 41 -2.21 1.51 20.30
CA ARG A 41 -1.75 0.15 20.06
C ARG A 41 -2.64 -0.84 20.80
N LEU A 42 -3.50 -1.51 20.04
CA LEU A 42 -4.38 -2.56 20.57
C LEU A 42 -3.58 -3.82 20.93
N SER A 43 -3.97 -4.49 22.01
CA SER A 43 -3.51 -5.86 22.25
C SER A 43 -4.03 -6.80 21.15
N LYS A 44 -3.39 -7.97 21.00
CA LYS A 44 -3.84 -8.99 20.03
C LYS A 44 -5.34 -9.31 20.15
N HIS A 45 -5.86 -9.37 21.37
CA HIS A 45 -7.27 -9.68 21.63
C HIS A 45 -8.20 -8.55 21.20
N GLU A 46 -7.84 -7.32 21.54
CA GLU A 46 -8.61 -6.12 21.16
C GLU A 46 -8.58 -5.90 19.64
N ALA A 47 -7.42 -6.04 19.02
CA ALA A 47 -7.25 -5.97 17.58
C ALA A 47 -8.13 -7.02 16.85
N TRP A 48 -8.16 -8.25 17.37
CA TRP A 48 -9.00 -9.32 16.79
C TRP A 48 -10.49 -9.00 16.91
N LYS A 49 -10.94 -8.53 18.08
CA LYS A 49 -12.34 -8.11 18.27
C LYS A 49 -12.72 -6.96 17.34
N TYR A 50 -11.87 -5.96 17.23
CA TYR A 50 -12.08 -4.81 16.37
C TYR A 50 -12.16 -5.21 14.90
N TYR A 51 -11.27 -6.10 14.45
CA TYR A 51 -11.33 -6.66 13.09
C TYR A 51 -12.64 -7.40 12.80
N GLN A 52 -13.13 -8.24 13.72
CA GLN A 52 -14.42 -8.93 13.55
C GLN A 52 -15.59 -7.94 13.44
N TYR A 53 -15.57 -6.88 14.26
CA TYR A 53 -16.56 -5.81 14.19
C TYR A 53 -16.57 -5.12 12.82
N LEU A 54 -15.39 -4.72 12.30
CA LEU A 54 -15.27 -4.10 10.97
C LEU A 54 -15.75 -5.04 9.87
N LYS A 55 -15.38 -6.32 9.93
CA LYS A 55 -15.78 -7.32 8.95
C LYS A 55 -17.31 -7.47 8.89
N ASN A 56 -17.96 -7.57 10.04
CA ASN A 56 -19.42 -7.73 10.11
C ASN A 56 -20.15 -6.46 9.63
N LYS A 57 -19.67 -5.27 10.04
CA LYS A 57 -20.20 -3.99 9.57
C LYS A 57 -20.16 -3.85 8.06
N ASN A 58 -19.07 -4.29 7.42
CA ASN A 58 -18.91 -4.22 5.97
C ASN A 58 -19.75 -5.27 5.19
N MET A 59 -20.23 -6.33 5.86
CA MET A 59 -21.13 -7.33 5.26
C MET A 59 -22.62 -6.98 5.40
N GLU A 60 -22.95 -5.98 6.21
CA GLU A 60 -24.32 -5.46 6.39
C GLU A 60 -24.67 -4.31 5.42
N SER A 61 -23.75 -3.93 4.52
CA SER A 61 -23.94 -2.89 3.48
C SER A 61 -24.09 -3.47 2.09
#